data_AF-A0A945R6L5-F1
#
_entry.id   AF-A0A945R6L5-F1
#
_cell.length_a   1.000
_cell.length_b   1.000
_cell.length_c   1.000
_cell.angle_alpha   90.00
_cell.angle_beta   90.00
_cell.angle_gamma   90.00
#
_symmetry.space_group_name_H-M   'P 1'
#
loop_
_entity.id
_entity.type
_entity.pdbx_description
1 polymer ?
#
loop_
_entity_poly.entity_id
_entity_poly.type
_entity_poly.pdbx_seq_one_letter_code
_entity_poly.pdbx_strand_id
1 'polypeptide(L)'
;MDPSARDSRDSHGAFGADGHPRRWAILAVLVVSLLVVVLDNTILNIALPTIQSELGASQSELIWAIDAYILVFAALLFSWGVMGDRIGRKKVLIIGLAIFGVASAIAAFSASSGMLIGMRAVMGVGGAAVLPTTLAIITVVFPPHERGKAIGAWAAAVGAAIALGPVLGGILLQHPSWFEWLLGNRWGSVFLINVPIVIIGVIAIARVVPETKNPQPRALDIPGLLLSVTGLGLLIYGIIRASETRDWLAPSVLIPAFVGIALIALFLWIESRSDHASFDVALFKNRGYAVSLAAISLSFFALTGITFMLPFYLQILRGFDPLSAGLSFIPFAVGQIIAAPRSATMANRFGYRAVMSFGLGAVAAALGALSLIQIDTPIWLILIVFFIFGFGLGNVIAPASTVMQNVLPLARAGAGSAVQNTVRQVGGALGVAVIGTILATRYAQNVEPFLGRLPVEISDQAKDVASESIIGTVSVLDQAAESGVPASIIDQLQSGAFEAFLNASHITSMISTAVVLIAFFTVLLGLPKIYPPQKIKIEEPNQVPDPEPDKSAK
;
A
#
# COMPACT_ATOMS: atom_id res chain seq x y z
N MET A 1 16.38 -48.04 24.02
CA MET A 1 16.49 -46.59 23.71
C MET A 1 15.63 -46.35 22.47
N ASP A 2 14.54 -45.62 22.64
CA ASP A 2 13.50 -45.40 21.63
C ASP A 2 13.96 -44.35 20.58
N PRO A 3 14.01 -44.67 19.28
CA PRO A 3 14.38 -43.74 18.21
C PRO A 3 13.40 -42.55 18.06
N SER A 4 12.14 -42.71 18.51
CA SER A 4 11.10 -41.67 18.37
C SER A 4 11.30 -40.47 19.29
N ALA A 5 12.09 -40.61 20.36
CA ALA A 5 12.39 -39.54 21.31
C ALA A 5 13.51 -38.59 20.86
N ARG A 6 14.23 -38.91 19.78
CA ARG A 6 15.22 -38.01 19.17
C ARG A 6 14.58 -37.01 18.20
N ASP A 7 13.53 -37.42 17.50
CA ASP A 7 12.90 -36.61 16.44
C ASP A 7 12.05 -35.44 17.00
N SER A 8 11.58 -35.56 18.25
CA SER A 8 10.81 -34.48 18.89
C SER A 8 11.66 -33.32 19.42
N ARG A 9 12.97 -33.51 19.64
CA ARG A 9 13.86 -32.46 20.17
C ARG A 9 14.35 -31.49 19.10
N ASP A 10 14.36 -31.90 17.84
CA ASP A 10 14.85 -31.08 16.72
C ASP A 10 13.76 -30.15 16.13
N SER A 11 12.50 -30.32 16.54
CA SER A 11 11.38 -29.45 16.14
C SER A 11 11.28 -28.16 16.96
N HIS A 12 12.04 -28.03 18.05
CA HIS A 12 12.14 -26.81 18.81
C HIS A 12 13.22 -25.94 18.16
N GLY A 13 12.80 -24.87 17.48
CA GLY A 13 13.69 -23.87 16.91
C GLY A 13 14.69 -23.33 17.95
N ALA A 14 15.62 -22.46 17.53
CA ALA A 14 16.74 -21.95 18.33
C ALA A 14 16.46 -21.43 19.77
N PHE A 15 15.19 -21.36 20.19
CA PHE A 15 14.72 -21.03 21.53
C PHE A 15 13.69 -22.09 21.99
N GLY A 16 13.72 -22.48 23.27
CA GLY A 16 12.85 -23.51 23.84
C GLY A 16 11.34 -23.22 23.73
N ALA A 17 10.50 -24.08 24.33
CA ALA A 17 9.03 -24.03 24.21
C ALA A 17 8.39 -22.66 24.54
N ASP A 18 9.07 -21.83 25.35
CA ASP A 18 8.61 -20.51 25.78
C ASP A 18 9.04 -19.36 24.84
N GLY A 19 9.82 -19.64 23.79
CA GLY A 19 10.36 -18.63 22.86
C GLY A 19 11.46 -17.74 23.46
N HIS A 20 11.82 -16.67 22.76
CA HIS A 20 12.90 -15.78 23.21
C HIS A 20 12.49 -14.94 24.43
N PRO A 21 13.35 -14.76 25.46
CA PRO A 21 12.99 -14.01 26.67
C PRO A 21 12.66 -12.52 26.40
N ARG A 22 13.27 -11.93 25.37
CA ARG A 22 13.04 -10.54 24.94
C ARG A 22 12.04 -10.38 23.79
N ARG A 23 11.19 -11.38 23.53
CA ARG A 23 10.30 -11.42 22.33
C ARG A 23 9.44 -10.18 22.12
N TRP A 24 8.90 -9.58 23.18
CA TRP A 24 8.09 -8.36 23.08
C TRP A 24 8.92 -7.11 22.78
N ALA A 25 10.13 -7.00 23.32
CA ALA A 25 11.07 -5.93 22.96
C ALA A 25 11.52 -6.08 21.49
N ILE A 26 11.78 -7.30 21.04
CA ILE A 26 12.05 -7.61 19.63
C ILE A 26 10.88 -7.15 18.77
N LEU A 27 9.65 -7.53 19.12
CA LEU A 27 8.45 -7.11 18.39
C LEU A 27 8.34 -5.59 18.27
N ALA A 28 8.57 -4.84 19.36
CA ALA A 28 8.55 -3.39 19.33
C ALA A 28 9.56 -2.82 18.31
N VAL A 29 10.79 -3.35 18.30
CA VAL A 29 11.83 -2.94 17.34
C VAL A 29 11.44 -3.29 15.90
N LEU A 30 10.87 -4.48 15.67
CA LEU A 30 10.40 -4.89 14.34
C LEU A 30 9.21 -4.04 13.86
N VAL A 31 8.31 -3.67 14.77
CA VAL A 31 7.18 -2.80 14.50
C VAL A 31 7.64 -1.40 14.13
N VAL A 32 8.58 -0.80 14.88
CA VAL A 32 9.15 0.51 14.53
C VAL A 32 9.81 0.47 13.14
N SER A 33 10.58 -0.57 12.86
CA SER A 33 11.22 -0.77 11.54
C SER A 33 10.21 -0.83 10.40
N LEU A 34 9.10 -1.55 10.63
CA LEU A 34 8.00 -1.66 9.68
C LEU A 34 7.25 -0.33 9.50
N LEU A 35 6.97 0.37 10.60
CA LEU A 35 6.24 1.64 10.60
C LEU A 35 6.93 2.66 9.71
N VAL A 36 8.26 2.79 9.79
CA VAL A 36 9.05 3.70 8.94
C VAL A 36 8.76 3.48 7.46
N VAL A 37 8.79 2.22 7.01
CA VAL A 37 8.62 1.87 5.59
C VAL A 37 7.19 2.09 5.12
N VAL A 38 6.20 1.79 5.96
CA VAL A 38 4.78 1.98 5.61
C VAL A 38 4.39 3.46 5.66
N LEU A 39 4.87 4.20 6.66
CA LEU A 39 4.64 5.62 6.84
C LEU A 39 5.14 6.40 5.62
N ASP A 40 6.37 6.15 5.21
CA ASP A 40 6.99 6.80 4.05
C ASP A 40 6.11 6.78 2.79
N ASN A 41 5.52 5.62 2.46
CA ASN A 41 4.65 5.50 1.28
C ASN A 41 3.35 6.30 1.40
N THR A 42 2.89 6.52 2.64
CA THR A 42 1.62 7.20 2.91
C THR A 42 1.80 8.71 3.09
N ILE A 43 2.92 9.14 3.68
CA ILE A 43 3.29 10.54 3.87
C ILE A 43 3.45 11.25 2.51
N LEU A 44 4.06 10.59 1.53
CA LEU A 44 4.35 11.17 0.22
C LEU A 44 3.11 11.77 -0.47
N ASN A 45 1.94 11.14 -0.35
CA ASN A 45 0.72 11.60 -1.01
C ASN A 45 0.34 13.03 -0.59
N ILE A 46 0.48 13.37 0.70
CA ILE A 46 0.17 14.72 1.20
C ILE A 46 1.21 15.75 0.72
N ALA A 47 2.43 15.32 0.43
CA ALA A 47 3.52 16.18 -0.07
C ALA A 47 3.50 16.40 -1.58
N LEU A 48 2.77 15.59 -2.37
CA LEU A 48 2.76 15.68 -3.83
C LEU A 48 2.43 17.10 -4.35
N PRO A 49 1.43 17.82 -3.82
CA PRO A 49 1.15 19.18 -4.27
C PRO A 49 2.35 20.11 -4.08
N THR A 50 3.00 20.06 -2.91
CA THR A 50 4.19 20.88 -2.61
C THR A 50 5.39 20.48 -3.47
N ILE A 51 5.59 19.19 -3.70
CA ILE A 51 6.64 18.66 -4.57
C ILE A 51 6.45 19.17 -6.01
N GLN A 52 5.22 19.12 -6.52
CA GLN A 52 4.89 19.62 -7.85
C GLN A 52 5.16 21.11 -7.99
N SER A 53 4.75 21.92 -7.00
CA SER A 53 4.97 23.37 -7.05
C SER A 53 6.44 23.77 -6.98
N GLU A 54 7.25 23.09 -6.15
CA GLU A 54 8.66 23.48 -5.95
C GLU A 54 9.62 22.89 -6.99
N LEU A 55 9.38 21.67 -7.48
CA LEU A 55 10.22 21.03 -8.49
C LEU A 55 9.73 21.26 -9.92
N GLY A 56 8.54 21.84 -10.11
CA GLY A 56 7.90 21.92 -11.43
C GLY A 56 7.60 20.52 -11.99
N ALA A 57 7.31 19.56 -11.12
CA ALA A 57 7.21 18.16 -11.50
C ALA A 57 5.95 17.90 -12.35
N SER A 58 6.13 17.23 -13.48
CA SER A 58 4.98 16.84 -14.31
C SER A 58 4.11 15.81 -13.59
N GLN A 59 2.87 15.66 -14.03
CA GLN A 59 1.94 14.69 -13.45
C GLN A 59 2.48 13.25 -13.55
N SER A 60 3.14 12.91 -14.65
CA SER A 60 3.79 11.62 -14.85
C SER A 60 4.95 11.38 -13.89
N GLU A 61 5.72 12.42 -13.57
CA GLU A 61 6.82 12.33 -12.60
C GLU A 61 6.32 12.08 -11.18
N LEU A 62 5.20 12.70 -10.77
CA LEU A 62 4.58 12.43 -9.46
C LEU A 62 4.10 10.98 -9.34
N ILE A 63 3.50 10.45 -10.42
CA ILE A 63 3.09 9.04 -10.48
C ILE A 63 4.34 8.15 -10.34
N TRP A 64 5.41 8.44 -11.07
CA TRP A 64 6.68 7.71 -10.95
C TRP A 64 7.33 7.83 -9.57
N ALA A 65 7.20 8.96 -8.87
CA ALA A 65 7.75 9.12 -7.53
C ALA A 65 7.11 8.14 -6.52
N ILE A 66 5.86 7.75 -6.75
CA ILE A 66 5.19 6.69 -5.99
C ILE A 66 5.54 5.31 -6.55
N ASP A 67 5.33 5.11 -7.86
CA ASP A 67 5.39 3.78 -8.48
C ASP A 67 6.80 3.20 -8.56
N ALA A 68 7.84 4.02 -8.72
CA ALA A 68 9.23 3.54 -8.73
C ALA A 68 9.57 2.82 -7.43
N TYR A 69 9.08 3.33 -6.30
CA TYR A 69 9.22 2.66 -5.01
C TYR A 69 8.43 1.35 -4.99
N ILE A 70 7.15 1.36 -5.36
CA ILE A 70 6.27 0.18 -5.25
C ILE A 70 6.75 -0.95 -6.19
N LEU A 71 7.20 -0.61 -7.39
CA LEU A 71 7.73 -1.53 -8.39
C LEU A 71 8.95 -2.28 -7.87
N VAL A 72 9.99 -1.54 -7.46
CA VAL A 72 11.23 -2.13 -6.94
C VAL A 72 10.96 -2.88 -5.64
N PHE A 73 10.09 -2.31 -4.80
CA PHE A 73 9.64 -2.95 -3.56
C PHE A 73 9.01 -4.32 -3.83
N ALA A 74 8.02 -4.38 -4.72
CA ALA A 74 7.26 -5.60 -5.02
C ALA A 74 8.12 -6.68 -5.67
N ALA A 75 9.03 -6.27 -6.55
CA ALA A 75 9.98 -7.14 -7.20
C ALA A 75 10.97 -7.80 -6.24
N LEU A 76 11.60 -6.99 -5.38
CA LEU A 76 12.68 -7.48 -4.52
C LEU A 76 12.17 -8.15 -3.23
N LEU A 77 10.87 -8.12 -2.97
CA LEU A 77 10.27 -8.70 -1.76
C LEU A 77 10.60 -10.20 -1.60
N PHE A 78 10.49 -10.99 -2.67
CA PHE A 78 10.84 -12.42 -2.63
C PHE A 78 12.34 -12.63 -2.50
N SER A 79 13.12 -11.89 -3.29
CA SER A 79 14.58 -11.96 -3.30
C SER A 79 15.18 -11.68 -1.93
N TRP A 80 14.69 -10.66 -1.23
CA TRP A 80 15.14 -10.35 0.13
C TRP A 80 14.71 -11.40 1.15
N GLY A 81 13.53 -12.02 0.99
CA GLY A 81 13.12 -13.14 1.84
C GLY A 81 14.10 -14.31 1.76
N VAL A 82 14.48 -14.71 0.53
CA VAL A 82 15.47 -15.76 0.29
C VAL A 82 16.86 -15.35 0.79
N MET A 83 17.26 -14.11 0.57
CA MET A 83 18.54 -13.59 1.06
C MET A 83 18.60 -13.61 2.59
N GLY A 84 17.52 -13.23 3.28
CA GLY A 84 17.42 -13.26 4.74
C GLY A 84 17.58 -14.67 5.30
N ASP A 85 17.02 -15.65 4.60
CA ASP A 85 17.19 -17.06 4.94
C ASP A 85 18.64 -17.55 4.74
N ARG A 86 19.38 -17.01 3.75
CA ARG A 86 20.78 -17.37 3.45
C ARG A 86 21.81 -16.73 4.37
N ILE A 87 21.83 -15.39 4.42
CA ILE A 87 22.93 -14.65 5.07
C ILE A 87 22.59 -14.23 6.50
N GLY A 88 21.32 -14.37 6.90
CA GLY A 88 20.82 -14.01 8.23
C GLY A 88 19.76 -12.90 8.16
N ARG A 89 18.62 -13.13 8.82
CA ARG A 89 17.47 -12.22 8.84
C ARG A 89 17.82 -10.90 9.51
N LYS A 90 18.63 -10.92 10.58
CA LYS A 90 19.04 -9.68 11.26
C LYS A 90 19.90 -8.80 10.34
N LYS A 91 20.88 -9.40 9.65
CA LYS A 91 21.75 -8.68 8.71
C LYS A 91 20.96 -8.07 7.56
N VAL A 92 20.06 -8.85 6.95
CA VAL A 92 19.21 -8.34 5.86
C VAL A 92 18.33 -7.18 6.31
N LEU A 93 17.75 -7.26 7.51
CA LEU A 93 16.95 -6.16 8.05
C LEU A 93 17.79 -4.88 8.24
N ILE A 94 19.01 -5.00 8.79
CA ILE A 94 19.92 -3.86 8.97
C ILE A 94 20.34 -3.27 7.62
N ILE A 95 20.73 -4.11 6.66
CA ILE A 95 21.16 -3.67 5.32
C ILE A 95 20.01 -2.95 4.62
N GLY A 96 18.81 -3.53 4.63
CA GLY A 96 17.63 -2.95 4.03
C GLY A 96 17.27 -1.59 4.62
N LEU A 97 17.25 -1.49 5.95
CA LEU A 97 17.00 -0.21 6.63
C LEU A 97 18.10 0.82 6.36
N ALA A 98 19.37 0.42 6.30
CA ALA A 98 20.46 1.32 5.98
C ALA A 98 20.34 1.88 4.55
N ILE A 99 20.06 1.01 3.56
CA ILE A 99 19.79 1.44 2.17
C ILE A 99 18.61 2.41 2.14
N PHE A 100 17.51 2.04 2.82
CA PHE A 100 16.32 2.88 2.90
C PHE A 100 16.61 4.25 3.53
N GLY A 101 17.29 4.30 4.67
CA GLY A 101 17.59 5.54 5.38
C GLY A 101 18.57 6.44 4.63
N VAL A 102 19.61 5.89 4.01
CA VAL A 102 20.55 6.67 3.19
C VAL A 102 19.85 7.22 1.95
N ALA A 103 19.07 6.40 1.25
CA ALA A 103 18.31 6.86 0.09
C ALA A 103 17.25 7.90 0.47
N SER A 104 16.59 7.74 1.62
CA SER A 104 15.65 8.73 2.16
C SER A 104 16.32 10.04 2.50
N ALA A 105 17.54 10.01 3.06
CA ALA A 105 18.32 11.21 3.30
C ALA A 105 18.64 11.92 1.98
N ILE A 106 19.12 11.20 0.96
CA ILE A 106 19.42 11.78 -0.35
C ILE A 106 18.14 12.32 -1.01
N ALA A 107 17.02 11.60 -0.90
CA ALA A 107 15.72 12.01 -1.43
C ALA A 107 15.27 13.37 -0.86
N ALA A 108 15.51 13.62 0.43
CA ALA A 108 15.19 14.89 1.09
C ALA A 108 15.89 16.11 0.46
N PHE A 109 17.05 15.90 -0.16
CA PHE A 109 17.84 16.93 -0.85
C PHE A 109 17.70 16.87 -2.37
N SER A 110 16.67 16.20 -2.91
CA SER A 110 16.54 16.10 -4.37
C SER A 110 16.25 17.46 -4.99
N ALA A 111 17.08 17.85 -5.96
CA ALA A 111 16.92 19.09 -6.72
C ALA A 111 16.13 18.91 -8.03
N SER A 112 15.68 17.70 -8.34
CA SER A 112 14.88 17.40 -9.53
C SER A 112 13.98 16.19 -9.32
N SER A 113 12.88 16.14 -10.07
CA SER A 113 11.96 15.00 -10.10
C SER A 113 12.65 13.69 -10.42
N GLY A 114 13.57 13.69 -11.40
CA GLY A 114 14.32 12.49 -11.78
C GLY A 114 15.20 11.94 -10.65
N MET A 115 15.86 12.82 -9.88
CA MET A 115 16.63 12.42 -8.71
C MET A 115 15.73 11.84 -7.62
N LEU A 116 14.57 12.47 -7.38
CA LEU A 116 13.58 11.98 -6.42
C LEU A 116 13.09 10.58 -6.82
N ILE A 117 12.64 10.39 -8.07
CA ILE A 117 12.18 9.10 -8.60
C ILE A 117 13.27 8.03 -8.47
N GLY A 118 14.52 8.36 -8.82
CA GLY A 118 15.65 7.46 -8.67
C GLY A 118 15.88 7.04 -7.23
N MET A 119 15.84 7.98 -6.28
CA MET A 119 16.00 7.66 -4.86
C MET A 119 14.81 6.89 -4.30
N ARG A 120 13.59 7.14 -4.78
CA ARG A 120 12.40 6.34 -4.46
C ARG A 120 12.56 4.87 -4.89
N ALA A 121 13.14 4.63 -6.06
CA ALA A 121 13.49 3.28 -6.49
C ALA A 121 14.50 2.62 -5.53
N VAL A 122 15.56 3.34 -5.12
CA VAL A 122 16.56 2.83 -4.15
C VAL A 122 15.94 2.60 -2.76
N MET A 123 15.05 3.47 -2.30
CA MET A 123 14.27 3.25 -1.08
C MET A 123 13.41 1.99 -1.19
N GLY A 124 12.83 1.70 -2.36
CA GLY A 124 12.13 0.45 -2.65
C GLY A 124 13.02 -0.79 -2.45
N VAL A 125 14.29 -0.72 -2.85
CA VAL A 125 15.29 -1.79 -2.59
C VAL A 125 15.42 -2.07 -1.10
N GLY A 126 15.58 -1.02 -0.29
CA GLY A 126 15.73 -1.17 1.16
C GLY A 126 14.44 -1.60 1.86
N GLY A 127 13.31 -0.99 1.48
CA GLY A 127 11.99 -1.27 2.06
C GLY A 127 11.55 -2.72 1.84
N ALA A 128 11.84 -3.29 0.67
CA ALA A 128 11.50 -4.67 0.32
C ALA A 128 12.06 -5.71 1.30
N ALA A 129 13.18 -5.40 1.97
CA ALA A 129 13.78 -6.29 2.94
C ALA A 129 13.01 -6.35 4.28
N VAL A 130 12.27 -5.29 4.64
CA VAL A 130 11.73 -5.12 5.99
C VAL A 130 10.53 -6.02 6.26
N LEU A 131 9.53 -5.96 5.37
CA LEU A 131 8.26 -6.70 5.51
C LEU A 131 8.45 -8.23 5.64
N PRO A 132 9.14 -8.93 4.72
CA PRO A 132 9.32 -10.38 4.82
C PRO A 132 10.21 -10.77 6.02
N THR A 133 11.25 -9.99 6.29
CA THR A 133 12.23 -10.31 7.33
C THR A 133 11.66 -10.13 8.74
N THR A 134 10.88 -9.06 8.98
CA THR A 134 10.22 -8.84 10.27
C THR A 134 9.24 -9.97 10.60
N LEU A 135 8.41 -10.38 9.63
CA LEU A 135 7.47 -11.48 9.81
C LEU A 135 8.19 -12.81 10.08
N ALA A 136 9.28 -13.07 9.34
CA ALA A 136 10.10 -14.26 9.53
C ALA A 136 10.81 -14.29 10.89
N ILE A 137 11.24 -13.15 11.43
CA ILE A 137 11.80 -13.08 12.79
C ILE A 137 10.71 -13.36 13.84
N ILE A 138 9.51 -12.79 13.67
CA ILE A 138 8.39 -13.01 14.60
C ILE A 138 8.05 -14.51 14.71
N THR A 139 8.01 -15.24 13.60
CA THR A 139 7.66 -16.67 13.60
C THR A 139 8.70 -17.55 14.32
N VAL A 140 9.96 -17.12 14.39
CA VAL A 140 11.03 -17.84 15.08
C VAL A 140 11.12 -17.46 16.56
N VAL A 141 10.94 -16.17 16.88
CA VAL A 141 11.16 -15.62 18.22
C VAL A 141 9.97 -15.90 19.16
N PHE A 142 8.75 -15.99 18.62
CA PHE A 142 7.54 -16.24 19.41
C PHE A 142 7.12 -17.72 19.41
N PRO A 143 6.66 -18.24 20.57
CA PRO A 143 6.12 -19.58 20.65
C PRO A 143 4.75 -19.68 19.94
N PRO A 144 4.35 -20.86 19.43
CA PRO A 144 3.15 -21.02 18.61
C PRO A 144 1.87 -20.39 19.18
N HIS A 145 1.66 -20.46 20.49
CA HIS A 145 0.47 -19.94 21.17
C HIS A 145 0.44 -18.39 21.28
N GLU A 146 1.57 -17.70 21.16
CA GLU A 146 1.65 -16.23 21.15
C GLU A 146 1.83 -15.63 19.75
N ARG A 147 2.25 -16.42 18.75
CA ARG A 147 2.51 -15.93 17.38
C ARG A 147 1.34 -15.14 16.79
N GLY A 148 0.12 -15.61 16.98
CA GLY A 148 -1.08 -14.91 16.49
C GLY A 148 -1.24 -13.51 17.09
N LYS A 149 -0.91 -13.34 18.39
CA LYS A 149 -0.94 -12.02 19.06
C LYS A 149 0.13 -11.08 18.49
N ALA A 150 1.34 -11.60 18.29
CA ALA A 150 2.45 -10.81 17.73
C ALA A 150 2.19 -10.38 16.29
N ILE A 151 1.69 -11.29 15.44
CA ILE A 151 1.29 -10.98 14.05
C ILE A 151 0.12 -10.00 14.03
N GLY A 152 -0.84 -10.15 14.96
CA GLY A 152 -1.94 -9.20 15.13
C GLY A 152 -1.46 -7.78 15.47
N ALA A 153 -0.53 -7.65 16.42
CA ALA A 153 0.07 -6.36 16.76
C ALA A 153 0.88 -5.76 15.59
N TRP A 154 1.63 -6.59 14.88
CA TRP A 154 2.35 -6.19 13.66
C TRP A 154 1.40 -5.68 12.57
N ALA A 155 0.29 -6.39 12.32
CA ALA A 155 -0.71 -5.97 11.34
C ALA A 155 -1.46 -4.70 11.77
N ALA A 156 -1.76 -4.56 13.07
CA ALA A 156 -2.34 -3.34 13.63
C ALA A 156 -1.41 -2.14 13.44
N ALA A 157 -0.10 -2.32 13.60
CA ALA A 157 0.88 -1.27 13.33
C ALA A 157 0.89 -0.83 11.86
N VAL A 158 0.81 -1.77 10.91
CA VAL A 158 0.66 -1.43 9.48
C VAL A 158 -0.59 -0.58 9.24
N GLY A 159 -1.73 -0.96 9.83
CA GLY A 159 -2.96 -0.18 9.74
C GLY A 159 -2.83 1.22 10.36
N ALA A 160 -2.17 1.33 11.51
CA ALA A 160 -1.91 2.61 12.16
C ALA A 160 -0.97 3.50 11.33
N ALA A 161 0.06 2.94 10.66
CA ALA A 161 0.92 3.72 9.77
C ALA A 161 0.14 4.34 8.60
N ILE A 162 -0.77 3.59 7.99
CA ILE A 162 -1.62 4.12 6.89
C ILE A 162 -2.41 5.36 7.33
N ALA A 163 -2.86 5.38 8.59
CA ALA A 163 -3.56 6.50 9.19
C ALA A 163 -2.66 7.68 9.55
N LEU A 164 -1.51 7.36 10.17
CA LEU A 164 -0.59 8.35 10.72
C LEU A 164 0.21 9.06 9.63
N GLY A 165 0.41 8.44 8.47
CA GLY A 165 1.18 9.01 7.37
C GLY A 165 0.68 10.37 6.93
N PRO A 166 -0.59 10.51 6.48
CA PRO A 166 -1.12 11.79 6.06
C PRO A 166 -1.04 12.87 7.15
N VAL A 167 -1.28 12.50 8.40
CA VAL A 167 -1.21 13.44 9.54
C VAL A 167 0.22 13.89 9.79
N LEU A 168 1.18 12.97 9.85
CA LEU A 168 2.60 13.29 10.06
C LEU A 168 3.16 14.10 8.89
N GLY A 169 2.80 13.76 7.65
CA GLY A 169 3.15 14.55 6.47
C GLY A 169 2.61 15.97 6.55
N GLY A 170 1.34 16.11 6.92
CA GLY A 170 0.70 17.40 7.13
C GLY A 170 1.39 18.26 8.19
N ILE A 171 1.76 17.68 9.34
CA ILE A 171 2.51 18.38 10.41
C ILE A 171 3.86 18.87 9.89
N LEU A 172 4.61 18.00 9.19
CA LEU A 172 5.95 18.32 8.69
C LEU A 172 5.92 19.43 7.63
N LEU A 173 4.89 19.45 6.77
CA LEU A 173 4.73 20.45 5.73
C LEU A 173 4.14 21.77 6.23
N GLN A 174 3.34 21.74 7.31
CA GLN A 174 2.80 22.96 7.92
C GLN A 174 3.88 23.78 8.64
N HIS A 175 4.96 23.14 9.07
CA HIS A 175 6.09 23.79 9.76
C HIS A 175 7.39 23.69 8.94
N PRO A 176 7.45 24.33 7.75
CA PRO A 176 8.63 24.23 6.89
C PRO A 176 9.88 24.80 7.58
N SER A 177 9.73 25.81 8.43
CA SER A 177 10.81 26.45 9.18
C SER A 177 11.65 25.51 10.05
N TRP A 178 11.16 24.32 10.39
CA TRP A 178 11.93 23.33 11.15
C TRP A 178 13.13 22.79 10.36
N PHE A 179 13.00 22.63 9.05
CA PHE A 179 13.98 21.95 8.21
C PHE A 179 14.36 22.70 6.93
N GLU A 180 13.60 23.72 6.54
CA GLU A 180 13.84 24.50 5.32
C GLU A 180 15.24 25.12 5.31
N TRP A 181 15.74 25.60 6.47
CA TRP A 181 17.11 26.12 6.60
C TRP A 181 18.20 25.08 6.27
N LEU A 182 17.91 23.79 6.46
CA LEU A 182 18.83 22.68 6.21
C LEU A 182 18.66 22.13 4.79
N LEU A 183 17.42 21.97 4.34
CA LEU A 183 17.06 21.25 3.12
C LEU A 183 16.97 22.17 1.88
N GLY A 184 16.67 23.45 2.07
CA GLY A 184 16.39 24.39 0.98
C GLY A 184 15.06 24.14 0.26
N ASN A 185 14.18 23.31 0.82
CA ASN A 185 12.85 22.99 0.28
C ASN A 185 11.85 22.72 1.42
N ARG A 186 10.54 22.78 1.13
CA ARG A 186 9.48 22.61 2.15
C ARG A 186 9.10 21.15 2.38
N TRP A 187 9.30 20.29 1.39
CA TRP A 187 8.80 18.92 1.40
C TRP A 187 9.82 17.87 1.85
N GLY A 188 11.13 18.13 1.76
CA GLY A 188 12.18 17.13 2.04
C GLY A 188 12.16 16.60 3.47
N SER A 189 11.55 17.32 4.41
CA SER A 189 11.33 16.90 5.80
C SER A 189 10.57 15.57 5.89
N VAL A 190 9.68 15.29 4.92
CA VAL A 190 8.91 14.05 4.83
C VAL A 190 9.79 12.81 4.58
N PHE A 191 10.94 12.99 3.95
CA PHE A 191 11.94 11.94 3.75
C PHE A 191 12.99 11.95 4.86
N LEU A 192 13.34 13.13 5.37
CA LEU A 192 14.36 13.26 6.41
C LEU A 192 13.92 12.61 7.74
N ILE A 193 12.63 12.63 8.06
CA ILE A 193 12.08 12.01 9.28
C ILE A 193 12.37 10.51 9.39
N ASN A 194 12.55 9.83 8.26
CA ASN A 194 12.91 8.41 8.25
C ASN A 194 14.30 8.16 8.82
N VAL A 195 15.24 9.10 8.63
CA VAL A 195 16.66 8.95 8.99
C VAL A 195 16.88 8.70 10.49
N PRO A 196 16.38 9.55 11.41
CA PRO A 196 16.56 9.29 12.85
C PRO A 196 15.89 7.97 13.28
N ILE A 197 14.73 7.63 12.72
CA ILE A 197 14.02 6.40 13.07
C ILE A 197 14.79 5.18 12.56
N VAL A 198 15.36 5.23 11.37
CA VAL A 198 16.26 4.19 10.83
C VAL A 198 17.49 4.03 11.70
N ILE A 199 18.17 5.11 12.09
CA ILE A 199 19.36 5.05 12.93
C ILE A 199 19.04 4.35 14.26
N ILE A 200 17.97 4.80 14.93
CA ILE A 200 17.51 4.20 16.19
C ILE A 200 17.12 2.73 15.97
N GLY A 201 16.39 2.44 14.89
CA GLY A 201 15.96 1.10 14.52
C GLY A 201 17.13 0.15 14.28
N VAL A 202 18.12 0.55 13.47
CA VAL A 202 19.34 -0.23 13.19
C VAL A 202 20.12 -0.52 14.47
N ILE A 203 20.30 0.50 15.33
CA ILE A 203 20.96 0.33 16.63
C ILE A 203 20.19 -0.65 17.53
N ALA A 204 18.86 -0.51 17.59
CA ALA A 204 18.01 -1.38 18.40
C ALA A 204 18.00 -2.82 17.87
N ILE A 205 17.94 -3.02 16.54
CA ILE A 205 18.04 -4.34 15.90
C ILE A 205 19.40 -4.97 16.22
N ALA A 206 20.48 -4.21 16.09
CA ALA A 206 21.82 -4.69 16.38
C ALA A 206 21.95 -5.21 17.83
N ARG A 207 21.29 -4.57 18.80
CA ARG A 207 21.39 -4.92 20.23
C ARG A 207 20.35 -5.94 20.73
N VAL A 208 19.14 -5.93 20.18
CA VAL A 208 17.99 -6.65 20.75
C VAL A 208 17.60 -7.86 19.91
N VAL A 209 17.73 -7.78 18.58
CA VAL A 209 17.27 -8.84 17.67
C VAL A 209 18.34 -9.92 17.53
N PRO A 210 17.99 -11.20 17.75
CA PRO A 210 18.92 -12.31 17.56
C PRO A 210 19.14 -12.56 16.05
N GLU A 211 20.32 -13.07 15.71
CA GLU A 211 20.55 -13.55 14.34
C GLU A 211 19.81 -14.88 14.15
N THR A 212 19.09 -15.00 13.03
CA THR A 212 18.35 -16.21 12.68
C THR A 212 18.53 -16.46 11.18
N LYS A 213 18.78 -17.73 10.81
CA LYS A 213 18.99 -18.15 9.43
C LYS A 213 18.27 -19.46 9.18
N ASN A 214 17.90 -19.69 7.93
CA ASN A 214 17.31 -20.97 7.52
C ASN A 214 18.46 -21.94 7.18
N PRO A 215 18.54 -23.13 7.79
CA PRO A 215 19.58 -24.10 7.51
C PRO A 215 19.53 -24.66 6.07
N GLN A 216 18.37 -24.57 5.39
CA GLN A 216 18.20 -24.98 4.00
C GLN A 216 17.55 -23.85 3.18
N PRO A 217 18.33 -22.83 2.80
CA PRO A 217 17.80 -21.70 2.06
C PRO A 217 17.48 -22.08 0.60
N ARG A 218 16.40 -21.51 0.06
CA ARG A 218 16.01 -21.70 -1.35
C ARG A 218 16.99 -21.02 -2.32
N ALA A 219 16.90 -21.42 -3.60
CA ALA A 219 17.55 -20.74 -4.71
C ALA A 219 16.96 -19.34 -4.93
N LEU A 220 17.77 -18.39 -5.40
CA LEU A 220 17.27 -17.10 -5.89
C LEU A 220 16.76 -17.29 -7.32
N ASP A 221 15.51 -16.92 -7.57
CA ASP A 221 14.94 -16.87 -8.92
C ASP A 221 15.28 -15.53 -9.59
N ILE A 222 16.51 -15.41 -10.07
CA ILE A 222 16.98 -14.21 -10.79
C ILE A 222 16.23 -14.02 -12.12
N PRO A 223 16.00 -15.07 -12.95
CA PRO A 223 15.26 -14.90 -14.20
C PRO A 223 13.83 -14.42 -13.98
N GLY A 224 13.09 -15.02 -13.04
CA GLY A 224 11.73 -14.60 -12.74
C GLY A 224 11.67 -13.21 -12.10
N LEU A 225 12.66 -12.84 -11.27
CA LEU A 225 12.82 -11.47 -10.80
C LEU A 225 12.96 -10.48 -11.97
N LEU A 226 13.87 -10.74 -12.91
CA LEU A 226 14.08 -9.85 -14.06
C LEU A 226 12.82 -9.76 -14.94
N LEU A 227 12.19 -10.88 -15.25
CA LEU A 227 10.97 -10.90 -16.06
C LEU A 227 9.80 -10.17 -15.38
N SER A 228 9.61 -10.36 -14.07
CA SER A 228 8.54 -9.69 -13.33
C SER A 228 8.78 -8.19 -13.17
N VAL A 229 10.01 -7.77 -12.84
CA VAL A 229 10.41 -6.35 -12.74
C VAL A 229 10.22 -5.66 -14.08
N THR A 230 10.83 -6.20 -15.13
CA THR A 230 10.81 -5.56 -16.46
C THR A 230 9.41 -5.61 -17.05
N GLY A 231 8.68 -6.72 -16.86
CA GLY A 231 7.31 -6.86 -17.35
C GLY A 231 6.36 -5.85 -16.69
N LEU A 232 6.38 -5.76 -15.36
CA LEU A 232 5.55 -4.81 -14.64
C LEU A 232 6.00 -3.35 -14.86
N GLY A 233 7.31 -3.10 -14.89
CA GLY A 233 7.88 -1.79 -15.16
C GLY A 233 7.49 -1.26 -16.54
N LEU A 234 7.53 -2.10 -17.59
CA LEU A 234 7.10 -1.73 -18.94
C LEU A 234 5.58 -1.52 -19.03
N LEU A 235 4.79 -2.33 -18.33
CA LEU A 235 3.34 -2.15 -18.27
C LEU A 235 2.98 -0.80 -17.64
N ILE A 236 3.54 -0.51 -16.47
CA ILE A 236 3.31 0.77 -15.78
C ILE A 236 3.87 1.94 -16.59
N TYR A 237 5.07 1.80 -17.18
CA TYR A 237 5.63 2.80 -18.07
C TYR A 237 4.69 3.12 -19.23
N GLY A 238 4.14 2.12 -19.92
CA GLY A 238 3.18 2.33 -21.00
C GLY A 238 1.94 3.09 -20.53
N ILE A 239 1.36 2.70 -19.39
CA ILE A 239 0.20 3.39 -18.79
C ILE A 239 0.54 4.85 -18.49
N ILE A 240 1.64 5.13 -17.80
CA ILE A 240 2.06 6.50 -17.45
C ILE A 240 2.37 7.32 -18.71
N ARG A 241 2.93 6.70 -19.76
CA ARG A 241 3.21 7.39 -21.02
C ARG A 241 1.94 7.90 -21.70
N ALA A 242 0.78 7.33 -21.40
CA ALA A 242 -0.50 7.80 -21.94
C ALA A 242 -0.91 9.18 -21.40
N SER A 243 -0.44 9.62 -20.22
CA SER A 243 -0.70 10.99 -19.76
C SER A 243 0.11 12.02 -20.53
N GLU A 244 1.38 11.72 -20.85
CA GLU A 244 2.24 12.64 -21.59
C GLU A 244 1.82 12.80 -23.04
N THR A 245 1.47 11.68 -23.70
CA THR A 245 1.04 11.69 -25.11
C THR A 245 -0.42 12.08 -25.29
N ARG A 246 -1.21 12.07 -24.20
CA ARG A 246 -2.68 12.23 -24.20
C ARG A 246 -3.41 11.24 -25.12
N ASP A 247 -2.73 10.18 -25.55
CA ASP A 247 -3.24 9.19 -26.49
C ASP A 247 -2.90 7.77 -26.00
N TRP A 248 -3.94 7.04 -25.64
CA TRP A 248 -3.84 5.65 -25.18
C TRP A 248 -3.47 4.67 -26.31
N LEU A 249 -3.65 5.08 -27.56
CA LEU A 249 -3.37 4.27 -28.74
C LEU A 249 -2.01 4.56 -29.37
N ALA A 250 -1.27 5.53 -28.82
CA ALA A 250 0.06 5.86 -29.30
C ALA A 250 0.97 4.62 -29.26
N PRO A 251 1.79 4.36 -30.29
CA PRO A 251 2.72 3.23 -30.27
C PRO A 251 3.68 3.23 -29.07
N SER A 252 4.06 4.42 -28.58
CA SER A 252 4.87 4.61 -27.38
C SER A 252 4.19 4.19 -26.07
N VAL A 253 2.86 4.01 -26.07
CA VAL A 253 2.05 3.49 -24.96
C VAL A 253 1.81 1.99 -25.15
N LEU A 254 1.30 1.60 -26.32
CA LEU A 254 0.87 0.23 -26.58
C LEU A 254 2.05 -0.75 -26.60
N ILE A 255 3.17 -0.42 -27.25
CA ILE A 255 4.32 -1.32 -27.37
C ILE A 255 4.85 -1.72 -25.98
N PRO A 256 5.23 -0.79 -25.08
CA PRO A 256 5.71 -1.18 -23.76
C PRO A 256 4.64 -1.88 -22.93
N ALA A 257 3.36 -1.49 -23.03
CA ALA A 257 2.27 -2.17 -22.32
C ALA A 257 2.12 -3.64 -22.75
N PHE A 258 2.08 -3.91 -24.06
CA PHE A 258 1.97 -5.27 -24.59
C PHE A 258 3.21 -6.12 -24.31
N VAL A 259 4.42 -5.54 -24.46
CA VAL A 259 5.67 -6.24 -24.10
C VAL A 259 5.67 -6.55 -22.60
N GLY A 260 5.23 -5.62 -21.76
CA GLY A 260 5.10 -5.82 -20.33
C GLY A 260 4.18 -6.98 -19.97
N ILE A 261 2.98 -7.00 -20.57
CA ILE A 261 2.02 -8.11 -20.42
C ILE A 261 2.62 -9.44 -20.89
N ALA A 262 3.31 -9.45 -22.03
CA ALA A 262 3.94 -10.66 -22.55
C ALA A 262 5.04 -11.20 -21.62
N LEU A 263 5.85 -10.33 -21.03
CA LEU A 263 6.88 -10.70 -20.05
C LEU A 263 6.28 -11.22 -18.74
N ILE A 264 5.20 -10.60 -18.24
CA ILE A 264 4.47 -11.10 -17.06
C ILE A 264 3.86 -12.47 -17.36
N ALA A 265 3.26 -12.66 -18.53
CA ALA A 265 2.70 -13.94 -18.95
C ALA A 265 3.80 -15.02 -19.07
N LEU A 266 4.96 -14.66 -19.63
CA LEU A 266 6.12 -15.53 -19.71
C LEU A 266 6.65 -15.90 -18.31
N PHE A 267 6.75 -14.94 -17.39
CA PHE A 267 7.12 -15.17 -15.99
C PHE A 267 6.16 -16.17 -15.33
N LEU A 268 4.85 -15.94 -15.43
CA LEU A 268 3.85 -16.83 -14.85
C LEU A 268 3.89 -18.23 -15.48
N TRP A 269 4.17 -18.32 -16.78
CA TRP A 269 4.32 -19.60 -17.48
C TRP A 269 5.56 -20.37 -17.01
N ILE A 270 6.71 -19.71 -16.87
CA ILE A 270 7.95 -20.32 -16.34
C ILE A 270 7.73 -20.79 -14.90
N GLU A 271 7.20 -19.93 -14.03
CA GLU A 271 6.94 -20.27 -12.63
C GLU A 271 5.92 -21.41 -12.48
N SER A 272 4.94 -21.51 -13.38
CA SER A 272 3.98 -22.62 -13.37
C SER A 272 4.59 -23.98 -13.69
N ARG A 273 5.78 -24.00 -14.32
CA ARG A 273 6.53 -25.22 -14.71
C ARG A 273 7.76 -25.48 -13.84
N SER A 274 8.11 -24.56 -12.94
CA SER A 274 9.31 -24.64 -12.11
C SER A 274 9.06 -25.45 -10.85
N ASP A 275 9.92 -26.44 -10.57
CA ASP A 275 9.88 -27.22 -9.32
C ASP A 275 10.31 -26.41 -8.09
N HIS A 276 10.98 -25.28 -8.31
CA HIS A 276 11.49 -24.38 -7.28
C HIS A 276 10.96 -22.94 -7.44
N ALA A 277 9.68 -22.81 -7.82
CA ALA A 277 9.03 -21.52 -8.03
C ALA A 277 9.15 -20.61 -6.79
N SER A 278 9.57 -19.37 -7.03
CA SER A 278 9.56 -18.30 -6.01
C SER A 278 8.14 -17.73 -5.84
N PHE A 279 7.33 -17.80 -6.89
CA PHE A 279 5.94 -17.40 -6.92
C PHE A 279 5.05 -18.64 -7.19
N ASP A 280 4.38 -19.14 -6.15
CA ASP A 280 3.57 -20.36 -6.25
C ASP A 280 2.25 -20.09 -7.03
N VAL A 281 2.30 -20.24 -8.35
CA VAL A 281 1.15 -20.05 -9.25
C VAL A 281 0.04 -21.07 -8.97
N ALA A 282 0.35 -22.21 -8.35
CA ALA A 282 -0.66 -23.23 -8.03
C ALA A 282 -1.67 -22.73 -6.99
N LEU A 283 -1.34 -21.70 -6.20
CA LEU A 283 -2.26 -21.05 -5.26
C LEU A 283 -3.52 -20.51 -5.94
N PHE A 284 -3.40 -20.05 -7.19
CA PHE A 284 -4.52 -19.51 -7.97
C PHE A 284 -5.51 -20.59 -8.41
N LYS A 285 -5.15 -21.88 -8.33
CA LYS A 285 -6.09 -22.99 -8.58
C LYS A 285 -7.16 -23.08 -7.49
N ASN A 286 -6.86 -22.61 -6.27
CA ASN A 286 -7.86 -22.53 -5.22
C ASN A 286 -8.72 -21.27 -5.41
N ARG A 287 -10.01 -21.47 -5.72
CA ARG A 287 -10.95 -20.38 -5.97
C ARG A 287 -11.06 -19.40 -4.78
N GLY A 288 -11.02 -19.90 -3.55
CA GLY A 288 -11.08 -19.06 -2.35
C GLY A 288 -9.87 -18.13 -2.22
N TYR A 289 -8.67 -18.65 -2.52
CA TYR A 289 -7.44 -17.88 -2.54
C TYR A 289 -7.46 -16.83 -3.68
N ALA A 290 -7.73 -17.26 -4.91
CA ALA A 290 -7.73 -16.38 -6.09
C ALA A 290 -8.74 -15.22 -5.98
N VAL A 291 -9.98 -15.50 -5.55
CA VAL A 291 -11.03 -14.48 -5.39
C VAL A 291 -10.69 -13.51 -4.26
N SER A 292 -10.17 -14.00 -3.14
CA SER A 292 -9.75 -13.15 -2.01
C SER A 292 -8.58 -12.25 -2.39
N LEU A 293 -7.63 -12.80 -3.15
CA LEU A 293 -6.47 -12.06 -3.65
C LEU A 293 -6.88 -10.98 -4.65
N ALA A 294 -7.78 -11.29 -5.59
CA ALA A 294 -8.34 -10.32 -6.52
C ALA A 294 -9.09 -9.20 -5.78
N ALA A 295 -9.91 -9.53 -4.78
CA ALA A 295 -10.63 -8.55 -3.98
C ALA A 295 -9.70 -7.56 -3.28
N ILE A 296 -8.61 -8.05 -2.66
CA ILE A 296 -7.59 -7.19 -2.02
C ILE A 296 -6.87 -6.34 -3.06
N SER A 297 -6.45 -6.93 -4.19
CA SER A 297 -5.71 -6.22 -5.23
C SER A 297 -6.53 -5.07 -5.83
N LEU A 298 -7.79 -5.32 -6.19
CA LEU A 298 -8.69 -4.31 -6.75
C LEU A 298 -9.10 -3.25 -5.70
N SER A 299 -9.17 -3.63 -4.42
CA SER A 299 -9.37 -2.67 -3.33
C SER A 299 -8.16 -1.75 -3.15
N PHE A 300 -6.95 -2.28 -3.28
CA PHE A 300 -5.72 -1.49 -3.21
C PHE A 300 -5.55 -0.58 -4.43
N PHE A 301 -5.94 -1.04 -5.62
CA PHE A 301 -6.03 -0.20 -6.81
C PHE A 301 -6.88 1.06 -6.55
N ALA A 302 -8.09 0.88 -5.99
CA ALA A 302 -8.97 2.01 -5.70
C ALA A 302 -8.42 2.89 -4.57
N LEU A 303 -7.86 2.29 -3.51
CA LEU A 303 -7.28 3.02 -2.39
C LEU A 303 -6.14 3.94 -2.83
N THR A 304 -5.13 3.41 -3.50
CA THR A 304 -3.96 4.20 -3.90
C THR A 304 -4.31 5.23 -4.97
N GLY A 305 -5.14 4.87 -5.95
CA GLY A 305 -5.59 5.79 -7.00
C GLY A 305 -6.35 7.00 -6.45
N ILE A 306 -7.27 6.79 -5.50
CA ILE A 306 -7.99 7.90 -4.86
C ILE A 306 -7.09 8.69 -3.92
N THR A 307 -6.22 8.02 -3.15
CA THR A 307 -5.32 8.71 -2.21
C THR A 307 -4.29 9.58 -2.93
N PHE A 308 -3.98 9.29 -4.20
CA PHE A 308 -3.18 10.15 -5.07
C PHE A 308 -3.89 11.46 -5.44
N MET A 309 -5.18 11.40 -5.80
CA MET A 309 -5.95 12.56 -6.27
C MET A 309 -6.45 13.46 -5.12
N LEU A 310 -6.76 12.87 -3.98
CA LEU A 310 -7.44 13.55 -2.87
C LEU A 310 -6.67 14.73 -2.24
N PRO A 311 -5.33 14.68 -2.07
CA PRO A 311 -4.54 15.81 -1.59
C PRO A 311 -4.66 17.05 -2.49
N PHE A 312 -4.75 16.88 -3.81
CA PHE A 312 -4.95 17.99 -4.73
C PHE A 312 -6.32 18.64 -4.55
N TYR A 313 -7.38 17.84 -4.39
CA TYR A 313 -8.70 18.40 -4.10
C TYR A 313 -8.75 19.13 -2.75
N LEU A 314 -8.19 18.55 -1.68
CA LEU A 314 -8.21 19.16 -0.35
C LEU A 314 -7.31 20.40 -0.27
N GLN A 315 -6.11 20.37 -0.83
CA GLN A 315 -5.15 21.48 -0.68
C GLN A 315 -5.34 22.56 -1.75
N ILE A 316 -5.55 22.20 -3.01
CA ILE A 316 -5.61 23.15 -4.12
C ILE A 316 -7.02 23.69 -4.33
N LEU A 317 -8.02 22.80 -4.47
CA LEU A 317 -9.41 23.24 -4.74
C LEU A 317 -10.10 23.78 -3.48
N ARG A 318 -9.89 23.13 -2.34
CA ARG A 318 -10.52 23.51 -1.06
C ARG A 318 -9.68 24.48 -0.23
N GLY A 319 -8.43 24.73 -0.62
CA GLY A 319 -7.53 25.64 0.09
C GLY A 319 -7.14 25.19 1.49
N PHE A 320 -7.23 23.89 1.81
CA PHE A 320 -6.80 23.41 3.13
C PHE A 320 -5.28 23.44 3.24
N ASP A 321 -4.79 23.79 4.41
CA ASP A 321 -3.39 23.57 4.74
C ASP A 321 -3.05 22.06 4.79
N PRO A 322 -1.78 21.68 4.66
CA PRO A 322 -1.37 20.27 4.62
C PRO A 322 -1.80 19.46 5.85
N LEU A 323 -1.84 20.07 7.05
CA LEU A 323 -2.28 19.37 8.26
C LEU A 323 -3.78 19.10 8.21
N SER A 324 -4.61 20.09 7.87
CA SER A 324 -6.06 19.91 7.71
C SER A 324 -6.40 18.85 6.65
N ALA A 325 -5.66 18.83 5.54
CA ALA A 325 -5.78 17.77 4.52
C ALA A 325 -5.40 16.39 5.10
N GLY A 326 -4.30 16.29 5.85
CA GLY A 326 -3.87 15.06 6.51
C GLY A 326 -4.86 14.55 7.57
N LEU A 327 -5.39 15.44 8.42
CA LEU A 327 -6.39 15.13 9.44
C LEU A 327 -7.70 14.63 8.85
N SER A 328 -8.02 15.04 7.62
CA SER A 328 -9.21 14.57 6.91
C SER A 328 -9.20 13.07 6.67
N PHE A 329 -8.04 12.39 6.69
CA PHE A 329 -7.92 10.93 6.58
C PHE A 329 -8.15 10.15 7.89
N ILE A 330 -8.27 10.82 9.05
CA ILE A 330 -8.52 10.14 10.33
C ILE A 330 -9.79 9.28 10.31
N PRO A 331 -10.95 9.75 9.80
CA PRO A 331 -12.16 8.93 9.75
C PRO A 331 -11.99 7.63 8.96
N PHE A 332 -11.20 7.65 7.87
CA PHE A 332 -10.85 6.45 7.12
C PHE A 332 -10.15 5.43 8.03
N ALA A 333 -9.14 5.86 8.77
CA ALA A 333 -8.43 5.01 9.71
C ALA A 333 -9.33 4.46 10.82
N VAL A 334 -10.17 5.33 11.40
CA VAL A 334 -11.13 4.94 12.45
C VAL A 334 -12.10 3.88 11.93
N GLY A 335 -12.65 4.07 10.73
CA GLY A 335 -13.51 3.09 10.07
C GLY A 335 -12.83 1.74 9.93
N GLN A 336 -11.58 1.72 9.46
CA GLN A 336 -10.81 0.48 9.28
C GLN A 336 -10.49 -0.21 10.60
N ILE A 337 -10.06 0.53 11.63
CA ILE A 337 -9.75 0.01 12.98
C ILE A 337 -10.99 -0.61 13.62
N ILE A 338 -12.16 -0.01 13.43
CA ILE A 338 -13.42 -0.54 13.96
C ILE A 338 -13.86 -1.79 13.18
N ALA A 339 -13.77 -1.76 11.85
CA ALA A 339 -14.24 -2.83 10.98
C ALA A 339 -13.39 -4.10 11.09
N ALA A 340 -12.06 -3.99 11.10
CA ALA A 340 -11.17 -5.14 10.95
C ALA A 340 -11.36 -6.21 12.06
N PRO A 341 -11.40 -5.88 13.37
CA PRO A 341 -11.66 -6.88 14.41
C PRO A 341 -13.10 -7.43 14.36
N ARG A 342 -14.08 -6.56 14.05
CA ARG A 342 -15.50 -6.94 13.98
C ARG A 342 -15.79 -7.88 12.82
N SER A 343 -15.03 -7.76 11.73
CA SER A 343 -15.17 -8.58 10.53
C SER A 343 -15.04 -10.09 10.81
N ALA A 344 -14.21 -10.49 11.78
CA ALA A 344 -14.06 -11.90 12.17
C ALA A 344 -15.34 -12.43 12.84
N THR A 345 -15.93 -11.67 13.76
CA THR A 345 -17.20 -12.01 14.42
C THR A 345 -18.34 -12.02 13.41
N MET A 346 -18.37 -11.06 12.49
CA MET A 346 -19.35 -11.03 11.40
C MET A 346 -19.18 -12.23 10.45
N ALA A 347 -17.94 -12.63 10.15
CA ALA A 347 -17.66 -13.79 9.30
C ALA A 347 -18.08 -15.11 9.97
N ASN A 348 -17.93 -15.22 11.30
CA ASN A 348 -18.46 -16.37 12.06
C ASN A 348 -20.00 -16.46 11.94
N ARG A 349 -20.70 -15.33 11.94
CA ARG A 349 -22.18 -15.30 11.91
C ARG A 349 -22.78 -15.39 10.50
N PHE A 350 -22.19 -14.70 9.54
CA PHE A 350 -22.75 -14.51 8.19
C PHE A 350 -21.94 -15.18 7.07
N GLY A 351 -20.73 -15.68 7.38
CA GLY A 351 -19.79 -16.24 6.41
C GLY A 351 -18.91 -15.18 5.72
N TYR A 352 -17.72 -15.57 5.26
CA TYR A 352 -16.74 -14.65 4.65
C TYR A 352 -17.29 -13.92 3.41
N ARG A 353 -18.05 -14.62 2.55
CA ARG A 353 -18.65 -14.04 1.33
C ARG A 353 -19.56 -12.86 1.62
N ALA A 354 -20.48 -12.99 2.57
CA ALA A 354 -21.43 -11.92 2.89
C ALA A 354 -20.71 -10.68 3.45
N VAL A 355 -19.74 -10.89 4.34
CA VAL A 355 -18.97 -9.79 4.96
C VAL A 355 -18.11 -9.06 3.94
N MET A 356 -17.38 -9.80 3.09
CA MET A 356 -16.54 -9.20 2.05
C MET A 356 -17.38 -8.48 0.99
N SER A 357 -18.50 -9.05 0.55
CA SER A 357 -19.41 -8.37 -0.37
C SER A 357 -19.99 -7.10 0.26
N PHE A 358 -20.40 -7.13 1.52
CA PHE A 358 -20.85 -5.91 2.21
C PHE A 358 -19.74 -4.85 2.27
N GLY A 359 -18.52 -5.25 2.63
CA GLY A 359 -17.36 -4.35 2.65
C GLY A 359 -17.08 -3.71 1.29
N LEU A 360 -17.04 -4.51 0.22
CA LEU A 360 -16.83 -4.01 -1.15
C LEU A 360 -17.98 -3.12 -1.62
N GLY A 361 -19.23 -3.42 -1.23
CA GLY A 361 -20.38 -2.56 -1.51
C GLY A 361 -20.27 -1.21 -0.81
N ALA A 362 -19.81 -1.19 0.45
CA ALA A 362 -19.55 0.05 1.18
C ALA A 362 -18.41 0.87 0.54
N VAL A 363 -17.33 0.21 0.10
CA VAL A 363 -16.26 0.87 -0.66
C VAL A 363 -16.79 1.46 -1.96
N ALA A 364 -17.54 0.69 -2.75
CA ALA A 364 -18.12 1.19 -4.00
C ALA A 364 -19.08 2.37 -3.77
N ALA A 365 -19.90 2.33 -2.71
CA ALA A 365 -20.77 3.44 -2.34
C ALA A 365 -19.99 4.70 -1.94
N ALA A 366 -18.89 4.55 -1.18
CA ALA A 366 -18.03 5.67 -0.82
C ALA A 366 -17.34 6.29 -2.06
N LEU A 367 -16.80 5.46 -2.95
CA LEU A 367 -16.19 5.92 -4.21
C LEU A 367 -17.23 6.58 -5.14
N GLY A 368 -18.44 6.03 -5.22
CA GLY A 368 -19.54 6.64 -5.96
C GLY A 368 -19.96 7.98 -5.36
N ALA A 369 -19.96 8.11 -4.02
CA ALA A 369 -20.18 9.40 -3.37
C ALA A 369 -19.06 10.41 -3.69
N LEU A 370 -17.80 9.96 -3.80
CA LEU A 370 -16.70 10.81 -4.25
C LEU A 370 -16.87 11.32 -5.69
N SER A 371 -17.57 10.59 -6.56
CA SER A 371 -17.92 11.10 -7.90
C SER A 371 -19.00 12.20 -7.90
N LEU A 372 -19.58 12.52 -6.75
CA LEU A 372 -20.61 13.55 -6.59
C LEU A 372 -20.11 14.77 -5.81
N ILE A 373 -18.86 14.77 -5.34
CA ILE A 373 -18.33 15.88 -4.54
C ILE A 373 -18.22 17.14 -5.37
N GLN A 374 -18.50 18.27 -4.77
CA GLN A 374 -18.37 19.61 -5.33
C GLN A 374 -17.41 20.43 -4.48
N ILE A 375 -16.90 21.54 -5.03
CA ILE A 375 -15.94 22.42 -4.36
C ILE A 375 -16.50 22.94 -3.03
N ASP A 376 -17.80 23.12 -2.90
CA ASP A 376 -18.50 23.61 -1.71
C ASP A 376 -19.08 22.51 -0.82
N THR A 377 -18.85 21.22 -1.14
CA THR A 377 -19.42 20.10 -0.37
C THR A 377 -19.05 20.19 1.11
N PRO A 378 -20.03 20.12 2.03
CA PRO A 378 -19.76 20.19 3.46
C PRO A 378 -18.72 19.17 3.92
N ILE A 379 -17.72 19.60 4.69
CA ILE A 379 -16.60 18.75 5.09
C ILE A 379 -17.05 17.49 5.85
N TRP A 380 -18.10 17.60 6.68
CA TRP A 380 -18.62 16.47 7.44
C TRP A 380 -19.12 15.32 6.54
N LEU A 381 -19.63 15.62 5.33
CA LEU A 381 -20.01 14.59 4.36
C LEU A 381 -18.78 13.84 3.84
N ILE A 382 -17.71 14.58 3.53
CA ILE A 382 -16.43 14.00 3.08
C ILE A 382 -15.86 13.07 4.17
N LEU A 383 -15.90 13.51 5.44
CA LEU A 383 -15.44 12.70 6.58
C LEU A 383 -16.26 11.41 6.74
N ILE A 384 -17.58 11.47 6.54
CA ILE A 384 -18.45 10.27 6.54
C ILE A 384 -18.08 9.34 5.39
N VAL A 385 -17.88 9.86 4.19
CA VAL A 385 -17.49 9.06 3.02
C VAL A 385 -16.17 8.34 3.26
N PHE A 386 -15.18 9.03 3.84
CA PHE A 386 -13.89 8.41 4.19
C PHE A 386 -14.04 7.35 5.28
N PHE A 387 -14.88 7.61 6.29
CA PHE A 387 -15.19 6.61 7.31
C PHE A 387 -15.80 5.34 6.69
N ILE A 388 -16.80 5.49 5.80
CA ILE A 388 -17.42 4.37 5.10
C ILE A 388 -16.40 3.63 4.24
N PHE A 389 -15.51 4.38 3.56
CA PHE A 389 -14.44 3.78 2.74
C PHE A 389 -13.52 2.90 3.59
N GLY A 390 -12.97 3.43 4.68
CA GLY A 390 -12.10 2.67 5.58
C GLY A 390 -12.81 1.51 6.26
N PHE A 391 -14.07 1.71 6.68
CA PHE A 391 -14.92 0.68 7.26
C PHE A 391 -15.20 -0.46 6.28
N GLY A 392 -15.46 -0.13 5.01
CA GLY A 392 -15.60 -1.10 3.93
C GLY A 392 -14.32 -1.92 3.75
N LEU A 393 -13.17 -1.27 3.61
CA LEU A 393 -11.88 -1.95 3.45
C LEU A 393 -11.53 -2.85 4.63
N GLY A 394 -11.84 -2.45 5.86
CA GLY A 394 -11.63 -3.30 7.04
C GLY A 394 -12.44 -4.60 7.00
N ASN A 395 -13.63 -4.59 6.40
CA ASN A 395 -14.48 -5.78 6.16
C ASN A 395 -14.06 -6.60 4.92
N VAL A 396 -13.06 -6.16 4.16
CA VAL A 396 -12.52 -6.89 3.01
C VAL A 396 -11.17 -7.48 3.34
N ILE A 397 -10.21 -6.65 3.78
CA ILE A 397 -8.80 -7.02 3.92
C ILE A 397 -8.62 -8.12 4.97
N ALA A 398 -9.21 -7.95 6.16
CA ALA A 398 -9.06 -8.93 7.23
C ALA A 398 -9.71 -10.29 6.89
N PRO A 399 -10.99 -10.35 6.47
CA PRO A 399 -11.64 -11.58 6.04
C PRO A 399 -10.92 -12.30 4.89
N ALA A 400 -10.53 -11.56 3.84
CA ALA A 400 -9.83 -12.12 2.69
C ALA A 400 -8.48 -12.73 3.10
N SER A 401 -7.73 -12.06 3.99
CA SER A 401 -6.47 -12.57 4.53
C SER A 401 -6.69 -13.87 5.30
N THR A 402 -7.74 -13.95 6.12
CA THR A 402 -8.09 -15.18 6.85
C THR A 402 -8.47 -16.31 5.91
N VAL A 403 -9.27 -16.06 4.86
CA VAL A 403 -9.61 -17.08 3.86
C VAL A 403 -8.35 -17.64 3.19
N MET A 404 -7.43 -16.77 2.78
CA MET A 404 -6.18 -17.20 2.15
C MET A 404 -5.28 -18.01 3.10
N GLN A 405 -5.22 -17.64 4.38
CA GLN A 405 -4.45 -18.38 5.38
C GLN A 405 -5.06 -19.75 5.68
N ASN A 406 -6.40 -19.85 5.77
CA ASN A 406 -7.09 -21.10 6.08
C ASN A 406 -6.99 -22.16 4.98
N VAL A 407 -6.79 -21.74 3.73
CA VAL A 407 -6.68 -22.63 2.57
C VAL A 407 -5.29 -23.28 2.48
N LEU A 408 -4.28 -22.74 3.16
CA LEU A 408 -2.89 -23.16 3.00
C LEU A 408 -2.41 -24.00 4.18
N PRO A 409 -1.71 -25.13 3.93
CA PRO A 409 -0.96 -25.81 4.97
C PRO A 409 0.00 -24.82 5.64
N LEU A 410 0.20 -24.95 6.95
CA LEU A 410 1.09 -24.09 7.75
C LEU A 410 2.48 -23.90 7.11
N ALA A 411 3.03 -24.94 6.48
CA ALA A 411 4.32 -24.91 5.79
C ALA A 411 4.35 -23.99 4.54
N ARG A 412 3.19 -23.72 3.91
CA ARG A 412 3.05 -22.87 2.72
C ARG A 412 2.45 -21.49 3.00
N ALA A 413 1.99 -21.24 4.23
CA ALA A 413 1.35 -19.98 4.62
C ALA A 413 2.25 -18.74 4.37
N GLY A 414 3.57 -18.88 4.58
CA GLY A 414 4.53 -17.81 4.29
C GLY A 414 4.59 -17.43 2.80
N ALA A 415 4.63 -18.41 1.90
CA ALA A 415 4.61 -18.18 0.47
C ALA A 415 3.29 -17.54 0.01
N GLY A 416 2.16 -18.00 0.54
CA GLY A 416 0.86 -17.40 0.26
C GLY A 416 0.72 -15.95 0.73
N SER A 417 1.29 -15.60 1.88
CA SER A 417 1.33 -14.21 2.36
C SER A 417 2.26 -13.32 1.53
N ALA A 418 3.35 -13.87 1.00
CA ALA A 418 4.27 -13.14 0.13
C ALA A 418 3.60 -12.81 -1.22
N VAL A 419 2.95 -13.79 -1.85
CA VAL A 419 2.13 -13.58 -3.05
C VAL A 419 1.03 -12.55 -2.81
N GLN A 420 0.34 -12.64 -1.66
CA GLN A 420 -0.65 -11.64 -1.26
C GLN A 420 -0.06 -10.23 -1.21
N ASN A 421 1.10 -10.05 -0.56
CA ASN A 421 1.74 -8.74 -0.46
C ASN A 421 2.16 -8.21 -1.83
N THR A 422 2.75 -9.04 -2.67
CA THR A 422 3.20 -8.62 -4.01
C THR A 422 2.01 -8.20 -4.88
N VAL A 423 0.99 -9.05 -5.04
CA VAL A 423 -0.16 -8.73 -5.90
C VAL A 423 -0.96 -7.54 -5.37
N ARG A 424 -0.98 -7.33 -4.05
CA ARG A 424 -1.54 -6.12 -3.43
C ARG A 424 -0.75 -4.85 -3.82
N GLN A 425 0.58 -4.90 -3.77
CA GLN A 425 1.42 -3.78 -4.20
C GLN A 425 1.29 -3.50 -5.70
N VAL A 426 1.23 -4.55 -6.52
CA VAL A 426 0.96 -4.43 -7.97
C VAL A 426 -0.38 -3.75 -8.22
N GLY A 427 -1.43 -4.16 -7.51
CA GLY A 427 -2.74 -3.51 -7.59
C GLY A 427 -2.67 -2.03 -7.21
N GLY A 428 -1.93 -1.71 -6.15
CA GLY A 428 -1.68 -0.34 -5.72
C GLY A 428 -0.96 0.52 -6.77
N ALA A 429 0.13 0.01 -7.35
CA ALA A 429 0.89 0.73 -8.39
C ALA A 429 0.05 0.96 -9.65
N LEU A 430 -0.66 -0.08 -10.12
CA LEU A 430 -1.62 0.07 -11.22
C LEU A 430 -2.72 1.09 -10.90
N GLY A 431 -3.16 1.17 -9.64
CA GLY A 431 -4.11 2.16 -9.16
C GLY A 431 -3.62 3.58 -9.37
N VAL A 432 -2.39 3.88 -8.92
CA VAL A 432 -1.79 5.22 -9.09
C VAL A 432 -1.55 5.51 -10.57
N ALA A 433 -0.97 4.57 -11.32
CA ALA A 433 -0.70 4.74 -12.74
C ALA A 433 -1.99 5.02 -13.54
N VAL A 434 -3.00 4.15 -13.45
CA VAL A 434 -4.23 4.28 -14.25
C VAL A 434 -5.04 5.50 -13.82
N ILE A 435 -5.29 5.67 -12.52
CA ILE A 435 -6.10 6.79 -12.03
C ILE A 435 -5.38 8.12 -12.22
N GLY A 436 -4.09 8.18 -11.93
CA GLY A 436 -3.27 9.38 -12.11
C GLY A 436 -3.19 9.79 -13.58
N THR A 437 -2.99 8.84 -14.50
CA THR A 437 -2.95 9.13 -15.93
C THR A 437 -4.31 9.57 -16.46
N ILE A 438 -5.41 8.91 -16.07
CA ILE A 438 -6.75 9.35 -16.47
C ILE A 438 -7.06 10.74 -15.94
N LEU A 439 -6.70 11.03 -14.68
CA LEU A 439 -6.85 12.37 -14.10
C LEU A 439 -6.11 13.41 -14.94
N ALA A 440 -4.85 13.15 -15.28
CA ALA A 440 -4.01 14.03 -16.10
C ALA A 440 -4.62 14.29 -17.49
N THR A 441 -4.95 13.22 -18.22
CA THR A 441 -5.47 13.33 -19.59
C THR A 441 -6.83 14.02 -19.61
N ARG A 442 -7.72 13.70 -18.67
CA ARG A 442 -9.04 14.35 -18.58
C ARG A 442 -8.93 15.80 -18.15
N TYR A 443 -8.05 16.11 -17.21
CA TYR A 443 -7.78 17.48 -16.81
C TYR A 443 -7.32 18.32 -18.01
N ALA A 444 -6.29 17.84 -18.73
CA ALA A 444 -5.77 18.51 -19.92
C ALA A 444 -6.87 18.78 -20.96
N GLN A 445 -7.67 17.76 -21.29
CA GLN A 445 -8.79 17.87 -22.24
C GLN A 445 -9.84 18.89 -21.78
N ASN A 446 -10.11 18.96 -20.49
CA ASN A 446 -11.14 19.83 -19.94
C ASN A 446 -10.65 21.28 -19.81
N VAL A 447 -9.36 21.52 -19.52
CA VAL A 447 -8.81 22.87 -19.29
C VAL A 447 -8.39 23.58 -20.58
N GLU A 448 -7.98 22.84 -21.62
CA GLU A 448 -7.48 23.37 -22.89
C GLU A 448 -8.47 24.35 -23.59
N PRO A 449 -9.80 24.10 -23.65
CA PRO A 449 -10.75 25.06 -24.21
C PRO A 449 -10.85 26.37 -23.44
N PHE A 450 -10.55 26.37 -22.13
CA PHE A 450 -10.53 27.58 -21.30
C PHE A 450 -9.27 28.37 -21.53
N LEU A 451 -8.12 27.70 -21.68
CA LEU A 451 -6.85 28.34 -22.00
C LEU A 451 -6.91 29.01 -23.40
N GLY A 452 -7.63 28.43 -24.36
CA GLY A 452 -7.83 29.04 -25.67
C GLY A 452 -8.69 30.33 -25.66
N ARG A 453 -9.40 30.63 -24.57
CA ARG A 453 -10.28 31.81 -24.42
C ARG A 453 -9.63 32.95 -23.65
N LEU A 454 -8.35 32.80 -23.28
CA LEU A 454 -7.61 33.82 -22.56
C LEU A 454 -7.54 35.12 -23.38
N PRO A 455 -7.92 36.27 -22.80
CA PRO A 455 -7.83 37.57 -23.48
C PRO A 455 -6.39 38.08 -23.63
N VAL A 456 -5.42 37.35 -23.08
CA VAL A 456 -3.99 37.64 -23.16
C VAL A 456 -3.31 36.53 -23.95
N GLU A 457 -2.35 36.91 -24.79
CA GLU A 457 -1.50 35.98 -25.53
C GLU A 457 -0.54 35.27 -24.56
N ILE A 458 -1.03 34.18 -23.96
CA ILE A 458 -0.19 33.28 -23.15
C ILE A 458 0.64 32.44 -24.11
N SER A 459 1.95 32.32 -23.82
CA SER A 459 2.86 31.50 -24.62
C SER A 459 2.36 30.04 -24.68
N ASP A 460 2.61 29.36 -25.79
CA ASP A 460 2.19 27.96 -25.92
C ASP A 460 2.85 27.07 -24.83
N GLN A 461 4.06 27.42 -24.41
CA GLN A 461 4.73 26.77 -23.28
C GLN A 461 3.95 26.91 -21.96
N ALA A 462 3.39 28.09 -21.66
CA ALA A 462 2.60 28.28 -20.46
C ALA A 462 1.23 27.58 -20.56
N LYS A 463 0.65 27.44 -21.76
CA LYS A 463 -0.54 26.60 -21.97
C LYS A 463 -0.23 25.12 -21.73
N ASP A 464 0.93 24.65 -22.19
CA ASP A 464 1.38 23.28 -21.95
C ASP A 464 1.53 23.01 -20.45
N VAL A 465 2.24 23.87 -19.71
CA VAL A 465 2.39 23.79 -18.25
C VAL A 465 1.03 23.81 -17.54
N ALA A 466 0.12 24.70 -17.95
CA ALA A 466 -1.21 24.77 -17.37
C ALA A 466 -2.00 23.47 -17.61
N SER A 467 -1.97 22.95 -18.84
CA SER A 467 -2.71 21.73 -19.19
C SER A 467 -2.15 20.44 -18.58
N GLU A 468 -0.89 20.42 -18.15
CA GLU A 468 -0.29 19.26 -17.48
C GLU A 468 -0.86 19.00 -16.07
N SER A 469 -1.17 20.05 -15.31
CA SER A 469 -1.63 19.90 -13.93
C SER A 469 -2.38 21.11 -13.39
N ILE A 470 -3.20 20.89 -12.35
CA ILE A 470 -3.92 21.96 -11.67
C ILE A 470 -2.97 22.98 -11.03
N ILE A 471 -1.83 22.52 -10.51
CA ILE A 471 -0.81 23.39 -9.91
C ILE A 471 -0.10 24.20 -11.00
N GLY A 472 0.20 23.58 -12.14
CA GLY A 472 0.70 24.29 -13.31
C GLY A 472 -0.25 25.40 -13.74
N THR A 473 -1.57 25.12 -13.77
CA THR A 473 -2.57 26.16 -14.08
C THR A 473 -2.58 27.29 -13.07
N VAL A 474 -2.60 26.99 -11.77
CA VAL A 474 -2.53 28.03 -10.72
C VAL A 474 -1.26 28.86 -10.87
N SER A 475 -0.10 28.24 -11.13
CA SER A 475 1.15 28.99 -11.31
C SER A 475 1.14 29.94 -12.51
N VAL A 476 0.47 29.56 -13.61
CA VAL A 476 0.33 30.41 -14.79
C VAL A 476 -0.65 31.56 -14.52
N LEU A 477 -1.72 31.29 -13.76
CA LEU A 477 -2.67 32.31 -13.33
C LEU A 477 -2.04 33.32 -12.36
N ASP A 478 -1.21 32.88 -11.43
CA ASP A 478 -0.47 33.76 -10.51
C ASP A 478 0.48 34.69 -11.28
N GLN A 479 1.23 34.17 -12.25
CA GLN A 479 2.09 34.98 -13.13
C GLN A 479 1.28 35.99 -13.98
N ALA A 480 0.09 35.59 -14.45
CA ALA A 480 -0.80 36.48 -15.18
C ALA A 480 -1.34 37.61 -14.27
N ALA A 481 -1.67 37.30 -13.01
CA ALA A 481 -2.08 38.30 -12.03
C ALA A 481 -0.94 39.31 -11.75
N GLU A 482 0.30 38.84 -11.59
CA GLU A 482 1.48 39.70 -11.43
C GLU A 482 1.73 40.59 -12.65
N SER A 483 1.37 40.11 -13.84
CA SER A 483 1.47 40.86 -15.10
C SER A 483 0.34 41.88 -15.33
N GLY A 484 -0.57 42.04 -14.35
CA GLY A 484 -1.63 43.07 -14.38
C GLY A 484 -2.96 42.62 -14.98
N VAL A 485 -3.18 41.31 -15.17
CA VAL A 485 -4.48 40.78 -15.59
C VAL A 485 -5.53 41.04 -14.49
N PRO A 486 -6.73 41.56 -14.82
CA PRO A 486 -7.77 41.81 -13.82
C PRO A 486 -8.14 40.57 -12.99
N ALA A 487 -8.27 40.75 -11.67
CA ALA A 487 -8.60 39.67 -10.74
C ALA A 487 -9.88 38.90 -11.12
N SER A 488 -10.90 39.59 -11.65
CA SER A 488 -12.14 38.94 -12.11
C SER A 488 -11.93 37.92 -13.23
N ILE A 489 -10.90 38.12 -14.08
CA ILE A 489 -10.55 37.19 -15.16
C ILE A 489 -9.78 36.00 -14.55
N ILE A 490 -8.85 36.26 -13.64
CA ILE A 490 -8.09 35.23 -12.92
C ILE A 490 -9.04 34.30 -12.14
N ASP A 491 -9.98 34.87 -11.38
CA ASP A 491 -10.96 34.12 -10.60
C ASP A 491 -11.87 33.25 -11.49
N GLN A 492 -12.28 33.77 -12.65
CA GLN A 492 -13.08 33.04 -13.61
C GLN A 492 -12.31 31.85 -14.21
N LEU A 493 -11.04 32.05 -14.55
CA LEU A 493 -10.17 31.01 -15.09
C LEU A 493 -9.84 29.94 -14.05
N GLN A 494 -9.54 30.37 -12.82
CA GLN A 494 -9.28 29.48 -11.70
C GLN A 494 -10.50 28.60 -11.41
N SER A 495 -11.70 29.20 -11.41
CA SER A 495 -12.96 28.46 -11.25
C SER A 495 -13.15 27.41 -12.35
N GLY A 496 -12.89 27.78 -13.61
CA GLY A 496 -12.95 26.85 -14.74
C GLY A 496 -11.93 25.70 -14.64
N ALA A 497 -10.71 26.00 -14.21
CA ALA A 497 -9.69 24.98 -13.95
C ALA A 497 -10.08 24.04 -12.80
N PHE A 498 -10.68 24.59 -11.74
CA PHE A 498 -11.15 23.81 -10.60
C PHE A 498 -12.30 22.89 -11.00
N GLU A 499 -13.23 23.35 -11.83
CA GLU A 499 -14.29 22.52 -12.43
C GLU A 499 -13.71 21.44 -13.35
N ALA A 500 -12.72 21.78 -14.19
CA ALA A 500 -12.05 20.82 -15.06
C ALA A 500 -11.39 19.68 -14.28
N PHE A 501 -10.69 20.02 -13.19
CA PHE A 501 -10.08 19.04 -12.28
C PHE A 501 -11.14 18.21 -11.54
N LEU A 502 -12.21 18.86 -11.07
CA LEU A 502 -13.29 18.17 -10.38
C LEU A 502 -13.99 17.15 -11.29
N ASN A 503 -14.26 17.51 -12.54
CA ASN A 503 -14.85 16.61 -13.53
C ASN A 503 -13.93 15.41 -13.81
N ALA A 504 -12.62 15.66 -13.99
CA ALA A 504 -11.63 14.60 -14.15
C ALA A 504 -11.60 13.66 -12.92
N SER A 505 -11.74 14.22 -11.72
CA SER A 505 -11.80 13.50 -10.44
C SER A 505 -13.08 12.67 -10.28
N HIS A 506 -14.21 13.13 -10.84
CA HIS A 506 -15.44 12.34 -10.86
C HIS A 506 -15.29 11.10 -11.74
N ILE A 507 -14.69 11.26 -12.93
CA ILE A 507 -14.43 10.15 -13.85
C ILE A 507 -13.53 9.11 -13.19
N THR A 508 -12.44 9.52 -12.55
CA THR A 508 -11.54 8.59 -11.85
C THR A 508 -12.21 7.88 -10.68
N SER A 509 -13.08 8.59 -9.94
CA SER A 509 -13.89 8.01 -8.87
C SER A 509 -14.91 7.00 -9.39
N MET A 510 -15.54 7.27 -10.54
CA MET A 510 -16.44 6.31 -11.21
C MET A 510 -15.71 5.06 -11.70
N ILE A 511 -14.52 5.22 -12.26
CA ILE A 511 -13.68 4.08 -12.68
C ILE A 511 -13.26 3.25 -11.48
N SER A 512 -12.82 3.89 -10.40
CA SER A 512 -12.50 3.21 -9.14
C SER A 512 -13.72 2.47 -8.58
N THR A 513 -14.91 3.08 -8.67
CA THR A 513 -16.19 2.44 -8.29
C THR A 513 -16.46 1.21 -9.15
N ALA A 514 -16.31 1.30 -10.46
CA ALA A 514 -16.51 0.17 -11.37
C ALA A 514 -15.54 -0.98 -11.08
N VAL A 515 -14.26 -0.67 -10.82
CA VAL A 515 -13.25 -1.66 -10.43
C VAL A 515 -13.62 -2.36 -9.12
N VAL A 516 -14.09 -1.62 -8.12
CA VAL A 516 -14.55 -2.22 -6.86
C VAL A 516 -15.85 -2.99 -7.03
N LEU A 517 -16.75 -2.57 -7.91
CA LEU A 517 -17.95 -3.34 -8.24
C LEU A 517 -17.59 -4.67 -8.92
N ILE A 518 -16.57 -4.69 -9.79
CA ILE A 518 -16.03 -5.94 -10.35
C ILE A 518 -15.52 -6.83 -9.21
N ALA A 519 -14.78 -6.29 -8.24
CA ALA A 519 -14.36 -7.03 -7.06
C ALA A 519 -15.56 -7.55 -6.25
N PHE A 520 -16.57 -6.71 -6.05
CA PHE A 520 -17.81 -7.03 -5.34
C PHE A 520 -18.50 -8.23 -5.98
N PHE A 521 -18.72 -8.22 -7.30
CA PHE A 521 -19.34 -9.33 -8.02
C PHE A 521 -18.43 -10.56 -8.07
N THR A 522 -17.11 -10.37 -8.16
CA THR A 522 -16.15 -11.47 -8.11
C THR A 522 -16.23 -12.22 -6.77
N VAL A 523 -16.35 -11.50 -5.65
CA VAL A 523 -16.57 -12.10 -4.33
C VAL A 523 -17.98 -12.66 -4.19
N LEU A 524 -18.99 -11.88 -4.59
CA LEU A 524 -20.39 -12.24 -4.44
C LEU A 524 -20.75 -13.46 -5.25
N LEU A 525 -20.13 -13.72 -6.39
CA LEU A 525 -20.43 -14.86 -7.26
C LEU A 525 -19.36 -15.97 -7.16
N GLY A 526 -18.10 -15.59 -6.97
CA GLY A 526 -16.96 -16.49 -7.07
C GLY A 526 -16.48 -17.07 -5.74
N LEU A 527 -16.74 -16.42 -4.59
CA LEU A 527 -16.26 -16.94 -3.30
C LEU A 527 -17.14 -18.11 -2.81
N PRO A 528 -16.56 -19.29 -2.53
CA PRO A 528 -17.32 -20.38 -1.93
C PRO A 528 -17.88 -19.98 -0.56
N LYS A 529 -18.99 -20.59 -0.12
CA LYS A 529 -19.50 -20.41 1.24
C LYS A 529 -18.56 -21.10 2.23
N ILE A 530 -17.55 -20.37 2.69
CA ILE A 530 -16.58 -20.81 3.69
C ILE A 530 -17.04 -20.26 5.03
N TYR A 531 -17.13 -21.13 6.03
CA TYR A 531 -17.37 -20.76 7.43
C TYR A 531 -16.10 -21.01 8.25
N PRO A 532 -15.83 -20.17 9.26
CA PRO A 532 -14.73 -20.41 10.18
C PRO A 532 -14.90 -21.79 10.87
N PRO A 533 -13.80 -22.53 11.13
CA PRO A 533 -13.90 -23.79 11.84
C PRO A 533 -14.54 -23.55 13.22
N GLN A 534 -15.66 -24.22 13.48
CA GLN A 534 -16.34 -24.14 14.77
C GLN A 534 -15.40 -24.68 15.85
N LYS A 535 -15.28 -23.97 16.99
CA LYS A 535 -14.60 -24.51 18.17
C LYS A 535 -15.34 -25.80 18.53
N ILE A 536 -14.66 -26.94 18.39
CA ILE A 536 -15.14 -28.21 18.93
C ILE A 536 -15.28 -27.96 20.45
N LYS A 537 -16.52 -27.95 20.95
CA LYS A 537 -16.76 -28.09 22.39
C LYS A 537 -16.18 -29.47 22.73
N ILE A 538 -15.04 -29.49 23.41
CA ILE A 538 -14.60 -30.69 24.09
C ILE A 538 -15.65 -30.87 25.18
N GLU A 539 -16.57 -31.81 24.99
CA GLU A 539 -17.39 -32.30 26.10
C GLU A 539 -16.40 -32.75 27.18
N GLU A 540 -16.48 -32.14 28.36
CA GLU A 540 -15.76 -32.64 29.53
C GLU A 540 -16.10 -34.13 29.65
N PRO A 541 -15.11 -35.02 29.84
CA PRO A 541 -15.40 -36.42 30.01
C PRO A 541 -16.36 -36.55 31.19
N ASN A 542 -17.53 -37.15 30.95
CA ASN A 542 -18.51 -37.48 31.98
C ASN A 542 -17.76 -37.91 33.24
N GLN A 543 -17.96 -37.16 34.33
CA GLN A 543 -17.52 -37.57 35.65
C GLN A 543 -18.01 -39.01 35.86
N VAL A 544 -17.05 -39.92 36.02
CA VAL A 544 -17.31 -41.30 36.44
C VAL A 544 -18.15 -41.21 37.72
N PRO A 545 -19.31 -41.88 37.81
CA PRO A 545 -20.10 -41.88 39.03
C PRO A 545 -19.23 -42.42 40.18
N ASP A 546 -19.23 -41.71 41.31
CA ASP A 546 -18.57 -42.16 42.54
C ASP A 546 -19.03 -43.60 42.86
N PRO A 547 -18.11 -44.53 43.19
CA PRO A 547 -18.51 -45.88 43.58
C PRO A 547 -19.35 -45.79 44.86
N GLU A 548 -20.54 -46.38 44.84
CA GLU A 548 -21.41 -46.51 46.01
C GLU A 548 -20.63 -47.11 47.19
N PRO A 549 -20.79 -46.58 48.42
CA PRO A 549 -20.17 -47.17 49.59
C PRO A 549 -20.79 -48.55 49.86
N ASP A 550 -19.95 -49.57 49.83
CA ASP A 550 -20.24 -50.95 50.18
C ASP A 550 -20.94 -51.03 51.55
N LYS A 551 -22.24 -51.34 51.53
CA LYS A 551 -23.04 -51.67 52.71
C LYS A 551 -23.01 -53.18 52.93
N SER A 552 -21.83 -53.76 53.20
CA SER A 552 -21.73 -55.13 53.69
C SER A 552 -20.58 -55.33 54.68
N ALA A 553 -20.68 -54.67 55.83
CA ALA A 553 -20.00 -55.10 57.05
C ALA A 553 -20.97 -55.01 58.23
N LYS A 554 -21.64 -56.13 58.51
CA LYS A 554 -22.19 -56.51 59.82
C LYS A 554 -21.62 -57.87 60.17
#